data_AF-A0A562T7B1-F1
#
_entry.id   AF-A0A562T7B1-F1
#
_cell.length_a   1.000
_cell.length_b   1.000
_cell.length_c   1.000
_cell.angle_alpha   90.00
_cell.angle_beta   90.00
_cell.angle_gamma   90.00
#
_symmetry.space_group_name_H-M   'P 1'
#
loop_
_entity.id
_entity.type
_entity.pdbx_description
1 polymer ?
#
loop_
_entity_poly.entity_id
_entity_poly.type
_entity_poly.pdbx_seq_one_letter_code
_entity_poly.pdbx_strand_id
1 'polypeptide(L)'
;MAKTIWRTSGGNGFLAGSFQLGFYGETRGSVKQLVHDGDTINVASNTNFPVRFLGIDTPEISFMDPVSGDFKKSDDPIFQELLATPFAEKFGGRLGFSNALCDYIDTKASPNGAVNHHELAEAAEDKLEDLIQSDLTAQGDDRDAFRFFTAFAYDALDFYGRLLCYLHLDQAGVAPADRKPSYNEQLLASGLASPYFIFPNVDPFRAKGSPVDAAFDAGSPQSILSRAPKLRTARQVVKAARDAELGIFNPGSLLLFEAFELRYLARHTPPSRWVIDLSGDDRVLYHPQTYFQIPNPEDRLWVPAEFVPLFETAGWFLGATPNDYA
;
A
#
# COMPACT_ATOMS: atom_id res chain seq x y z
N MET A 1 23.87 -24.18 3.59
CA MET A 1 23.32 -22.87 3.98
C MET A 1 21.84 -22.87 3.66
N ALA A 2 20.97 -22.63 4.66
CA ALA A 2 19.57 -22.31 4.37
C ALA A 2 19.53 -21.03 3.52
N LYS A 3 18.74 -21.01 2.45
CA LYS A 3 18.64 -19.84 1.58
C LYS A 3 17.67 -18.85 2.24
N THR A 4 18.11 -17.62 2.49
CA THR A 4 17.25 -16.54 3.02
C THR A 4 16.16 -16.14 2.02
N ILE A 5 16.53 -16.06 0.74
CA ILE A 5 15.62 -15.83 -0.38
C ILE A 5 15.80 -16.97 -1.38
N TRP A 6 14.71 -17.55 -1.83
CA TRP A 6 14.71 -18.65 -2.78
C TRP A 6 13.53 -18.56 -3.74
N ARG A 7 13.60 -19.34 -4.81
CA ARG A 7 12.44 -19.62 -5.65
C ARG A 7 11.79 -20.92 -5.19
N THR A 8 10.47 -20.92 -5.03
CA THR A 8 9.73 -22.11 -4.62
C THR A 8 9.86 -23.24 -5.66
N SER A 9 9.93 -24.49 -5.20
CA SER A 9 10.08 -25.67 -6.05
C SER A 9 8.73 -26.13 -6.61
N GLY A 10 8.62 -26.24 -7.94
CA GLY A 10 7.42 -26.69 -8.66
C GLY A 10 7.06 -25.75 -9.80
N GLY A 11 7.27 -26.17 -11.05
CA GLY A 11 6.93 -25.39 -12.25
C GLY A 11 7.49 -23.95 -12.25
N ASN A 12 6.61 -22.98 -12.52
CA ASN A 12 6.87 -21.55 -12.65
C ASN A 12 7.04 -20.82 -11.29
N GLY A 13 7.81 -21.37 -10.33
CA GLY A 13 7.89 -20.89 -8.94
C GLY A 13 8.12 -19.37 -8.74
N PHE A 14 7.51 -18.82 -7.68
CA PHE A 14 7.61 -17.42 -7.25
C PHE A 14 8.79 -17.19 -6.30
N LEU A 15 9.17 -15.93 -6.10
CA LEU A 15 10.25 -15.55 -5.18
C LEU A 15 9.72 -15.48 -3.76
N ALA A 16 10.38 -16.18 -2.84
CA ALA A 16 10.00 -16.26 -1.44
C ALA A 16 11.22 -16.02 -0.54
N GLY A 17 10.98 -15.66 0.72
CA GLY A 17 12.01 -15.52 1.72
C GLY A 17 11.57 -15.96 3.11
N SER A 18 12.56 -16.12 3.98
CA SER A 18 12.39 -16.45 5.40
C SER A 18 13.29 -15.53 6.19
N PHE A 19 12.69 -14.76 7.09
CA PHE A 19 13.39 -13.76 7.89
C PHE A 19 13.03 -13.88 9.36
N GLN A 20 13.88 -13.34 10.23
CA GLN A 20 13.63 -13.16 11.65
C GLN A 20 13.15 -11.73 11.91
N LEU A 21 12.75 -11.46 13.16
CA LEU A 21 12.70 -10.10 13.67
C LEU A 21 14.05 -9.39 13.43
N GLY A 22 14.01 -8.10 13.07
CA GLY A 22 15.19 -7.27 12.93
C GLY A 22 16.01 -7.16 14.22
N PHE A 23 17.21 -6.62 14.09
CA PHE A 23 18.08 -6.26 15.19
C PHE A 23 17.78 -4.85 15.71
N TYR A 24 17.84 -4.69 17.03
CA TYR A 24 17.94 -3.41 17.72
C TYR A 24 19.22 -3.45 18.58
N GLY A 25 20.22 -2.66 18.17
CA GLY A 25 21.59 -2.86 18.66
C GLY A 25 22.14 -4.22 18.24
N GLU A 26 22.64 -5.00 19.19
CA GLU A 26 23.26 -6.32 18.94
C GLU A 26 22.28 -7.50 19.07
N THR A 27 21.02 -7.25 19.42
CA THR A 27 20.02 -8.29 19.75
C THR A 27 18.76 -8.18 18.90
N ARG A 28 17.94 -9.23 18.83
CA ARG A 28 16.62 -9.17 18.18
C ARG A 28 15.73 -8.16 18.90
N GLY A 29 15.27 -7.15 18.16
CA GLY A 29 14.40 -6.10 18.70
C GLY A 29 13.04 -6.64 19.16
N SER A 30 12.36 -5.91 20.03
CA SER A 30 10.93 -6.13 20.27
C SER A 30 10.13 -5.74 19.03
N VAL A 31 8.87 -6.19 18.93
CA VAL A 31 7.97 -5.80 17.84
C VAL A 31 7.89 -4.27 17.71
N LYS A 32 7.64 -3.58 18.83
CA LYS A 32 7.61 -2.11 18.92
C LYS A 32 8.90 -1.39 18.51
N GLN A 33 10.05 -2.05 18.56
CA GLN A 33 11.32 -1.45 18.11
C GLN A 33 11.53 -1.62 16.60
N LEU A 34 10.77 -2.50 15.96
CA LEU A 34 11.03 -2.97 14.60
C LEU A 34 9.95 -2.54 13.62
N VAL A 35 8.70 -2.44 14.08
CA VAL A 35 7.62 -1.80 13.33
C VAL A 35 7.90 -0.29 13.30
N HIS A 36 7.81 0.31 12.12
CA HIS A 36 8.05 1.74 11.91
C HIS A 36 6.75 2.51 11.74
N ASP A 37 5.79 1.89 11.04
CA ASP A 37 4.43 2.38 10.80
C ASP A 37 3.55 1.18 10.44
N GLY A 38 2.28 1.43 10.08
CA GLY A 38 1.32 0.38 9.77
C GLY A 38 1.61 -0.49 8.55
N ASP A 39 2.61 -0.16 7.70
CA ASP A 39 2.96 -0.95 6.51
C ASP A 39 4.46 -1.25 6.36
N THR A 40 5.28 -0.85 7.34
CA THR A 40 6.74 -0.94 7.30
C THR A 40 7.32 -1.57 8.57
N ILE A 41 8.18 -2.58 8.40
CA ILE A 41 8.88 -3.27 9.50
C ILE A 41 10.32 -3.64 9.11
N ASN A 42 11.23 -3.63 10.09
CA ASN A 42 12.57 -4.20 9.92
C ASN A 42 12.60 -5.71 10.25
N VAL A 43 13.01 -6.50 9.26
CA VAL A 43 13.29 -7.93 9.41
C VAL A 43 14.79 -8.19 9.25
N ALA A 44 15.27 -9.40 9.55
CA ALA A 44 16.68 -9.70 9.37
C ALA A 44 16.97 -11.17 9.03
N SER A 45 18.10 -11.35 8.35
CA SER A 45 18.82 -12.62 8.28
C SER A 45 20.13 -12.45 9.06
N ASN A 46 21.14 -11.85 8.41
CA ASN A 46 22.41 -11.46 9.05
C ASN A 46 22.44 -9.97 9.41
N THR A 47 21.68 -9.15 8.69
CA THR A 47 21.55 -7.69 8.88
C THR A 47 20.08 -7.30 8.74
N ASN A 48 19.75 -6.08 9.12
CA ASN A 48 18.40 -5.54 8.93
C ASN A 48 18.09 -5.28 7.47
N PHE A 49 16.85 -5.57 7.09
CA PHE A 49 16.23 -5.19 5.85
C PHE A 49 14.88 -4.55 6.18
N PRO A 50 14.62 -3.32 5.76
CA PRO A 50 13.30 -2.75 5.83
C PRO A 50 12.39 -3.48 4.84
N VAL A 51 11.17 -3.77 5.27
CA VAL A 51 10.08 -4.34 4.46
C VAL A 51 8.99 -3.30 4.34
N ARG A 52 8.45 -3.09 3.13
CA ARG A 52 7.18 -2.40 2.93
C ARG A 52 6.15 -3.36 2.35
N PHE A 53 4.94 -3.31 2.90
CA PHE A 53 3.87 -4.21 2.54
C PHE A 53 3.32 -3.87 1.15
N LEU A 54 3.16 -4.88 0.30
CA LEU A 54 2.51 -4.73 -0.99
C LEU A 54 0.99 -4.73 -0.87
N GLY A 55 0.34 -4.04 -1.80
CA GLY A 55 -1.12 -4.04 -1.98
C GLY A 55 -1.89 -3.20 -0.96
N ILE A 56 -1.20 -2.57 -0.02
CA ILE A 56 -1.77 -1.73 1.03
C ILE A 56 -1.00 -0.42 1.13
N ASP A 57 -1.61 0.58 1.74
CA ASP A 57 -0.99 1.85 2.07
C ASP A 57 -1.66 2.39 3.34
N THR A 58 -0.91 2.48 4.44
CA THR A 58 -1.43 3.03 5.71
C THR A 58 -1.19 4.53 5.77
N PRO A 59 -1.98 5.30 6.54
CA PRO A 59 -1.64 6.69 6.84
C PRO A 59 -0.18 6.80 7.33
N GLU A 60 0.50 7.84 6.89
CA GLU A 60 1.92 8.05 7.18
C GLU A 60 2.08 8.54 8.63
N ILE A 61 2.93 7.88 9.42
CA ILE A 61 3.28 8.36 10.77
C ILE A 61 4.21 9.58 10.73
N SER A 62 4.99 9.68 9.66
CA SER A 62 5.96 10.75 9.42
C SER A 62 6.24 10.89 7.93
N PHE A 63 6.56 12.09 7.50
CA PHE A 63 6.92 12.35 6.11
C PHE A 63 7.88 13.54 5.98
N MET A 64 8.36 13.77 4.77
CA MET A 64 9.24 14.88 4.45
C MET A 64 8.47 16.21 4.53
N ASP A 65 8.99 17.16 5.31
CA ASP A 65 8.51 18.53 5.43
C ASP A 65 8.49 19.18 4.04
N PRO A 66 7.34 19.74 3.61
CA PRO A 66 7.19 20.32 2.27
C PRO A 66 8.06 21.55 2.00
N VAL A 67 8.63 22.17 3.04
CA VAL A 67 9.44 23.38 2.96
C VAL A 67 10.91 23.07 3.25
N SER A 68 11.22 22.37 4.35
CA SER A 68 12.61 22.12 4.75
C SER A 68 13.22 20.87 4.13
N GLY A 69 12.39 19.89 3.75
CA GLY A 69 12.84 18.57 3.30
C GLY A 69 13.26 17.62 4.43
N ASP A 70 13.14 18.01 5.70
CA ASP A 70 13.44 17.15 6.85
C ASP A 70 12.27 16.21 7.16
N PHE A 71 12.53 15.03 7.72
CA PHE A 71 11.46 14.15 8.19
C PHE A 71 10.84 14.68 9.48
N LYS A 72 9.50 14.77 9.50
CA LYS A 72 8.69 15.18 10.64
C LYS A 72 7.49 14.27 10.83
N LYS A 73 6.98 14.18 12.06
CA LYS A 73 5.73 13.46 12.35
C LYS A 73 4.57 14.09 11.58
N SER A 74 3.61 13.28 11.16
CA SER A 74 2.50 13.76 10.31
C SER A 74 1.52 14.69 11.03
N ASP A 75 1.58 14.80 12.36
CA ASP A 75 0.87 15.78 13.18
C ASP A 75 1.66 17.09 13.41
N ASP A 76 2.88 17.22 12.87
CA ASP A 76 3.66 18.46 12.97
C ASP A 76 2.86 19.65 12.40
N PRO A 77 2.97 20.85 12.99
CA PRO A 77 2.25 22.04 12.52
C PRO A 77 2.35 22.30 11.02
N ILE A 78 3.47 21.96 10.37
CA ILE A 78 3.61 22.14 8.91
C ILE A 78 2.60 21.32 8.11
N PHE A 79 2.33 20.07 8.52
CA PHE A 79 1.33 19.23 7.87
C PHE A 79 -0.08 19.66 8.23
N GLN A 80 -0.29 20.21 9.42
CA GLN A 80 -1.58 20.78 9.79
C GLN A 80 -1.92 22.00 8.93
N GLU A 81 -0.93 22.85 8.65
CA GLU A 81 -1.08 23.95 7.70
C GLU A 81 -1.29 23.47 6.26
N LEU A 82 -0.56 22.43 5.83
CA LEU A 82 -0.71 21.82 4.51
C LEU A 82 -2.11 21.26 4.31
N LEU A 83 -2.59 20.37 5.19
CA LEU A 83 -3.88 19.70 5.00
C LEU A 83 -5.09 20.61 5.30
N ALA A 84 -4.88 21.74 5.97
CA ALA A 84 -5.89 22.79 6.10
C ALA A 84 -6.00 23.66 4.84
N THR A 85 -4.90 23.88 4.11
CA THR A 85 -4.88 24.68 2.87
C THR A 85 -3.89 24.07 1.86
N PRO A 86 -4.25 22.95 1.18
CA PRO A 86 -3.32 22.13 0.40
C PRO A 86 -2.57 22.86 -0.71
N PHE A 87 -3.19 23.90 -1.27
CA PHE A 87 -2.64 24.69 -2.37
C PHE A 87 -2.29 26.13 -1.99
N ALA A 88 -1.92 26.38 -0.73
CA ALA A 88 -1.36 27.68 -0.35
C ALA A 88 -0.05 27.94 -1.12
N GLU A 89 0.21 29.19 -1.50
CA GLU A 89 1.41 29.60 -2.26
C GLU A 89 2.73 29.10 -1.65
N LYS A 90 2.84 29.07 -0.32
CA LYS A 90 4.04 28.57 0.40
C LYS A 90 4.33 27.09 0.14
N PHE A 91 3.36 26.32 -0.34
CA PHE A 91 3.48 24.92 -0.72
C PHE A 91 3.51 24.72 -2.24
N GLY A 92 3.70 25.79 -3.02
CA GLY A 92 3.80 25.74 -4.49
C GLY A 92 2.50 26.02 -5.24
N GLY A 93 1.38 26.23 -4.54
CA GLY A 93 0.10 26.58 -5.17
C GLY A 93 -0.51 25.43 -5.99
N ARG A 94 -1.44 25.78 -6.90
CA ARG A 94 -2.15 24.80 -7.76
C ARG A 94 -1.36 24.39 -9.02
N LEU A 95 -0.18 24.96 -9.24
CA LEU A 95 0.59 24.74 -10.47
C LEU A 95 0.90 23.24 -10.69
N GLY A 96 0.57 22.74 -11.89
CA GLY A 96 0.80 21.33 -12.27
C GLY A 96 -0.33 20.38 -11.87
N PHE A 97 -1.30 20.85 -11.08
CA PHE A 97 -2.53 20.14 -10.75
C PHE A 97 -3.68 20.60 -11.66
N SER A 98 -4.52 19.66 -12.07
CA SER A 98 -5.79 19.96 -12.74
C SER A 98 -6.75 20.64 -11.76
N ASN A 99 -7.58 21.55 -12.26
CA ASN A 99 -8.59 22.23 -11.44
C ASN A 99 -9.52 21.22 -10.77
N ALA A 100 -9.95 20.19 -11.50
CA ALA A 100 -10.79 19.13 -10.93
C ALA A 100 -10.13 18.39 -9.74
N LEU A 101 -8.82 18.11 -9.79
CA LEU A 101 -8.10 17.51 -8.67
C LEU A 101 -7.97 18.49 -7.50
N CYS A 102 -7.68 19.76 -7.79
CA CYS A 102 -7.61 20.79 -6.76
C CYS A 102 -8.95 20.93 -6.03
N ASP A 103 -10.05 21.01 -6.77
CA ASP A 103 -11.38 21.17 -6.21
C ASP A 103 -11.79 19.95 -5.37
N TYR A 104 -11.48 18.72 -5.81
CA TYR A 104 -11.67 17.51 -5.01
C TYR A 104 -10.88 17.57 -3.69
N ILE A 105 -9.60 17.95 -3.74
CA ILE A 105 -8.73 18.01 -2.56
C ILE A 105 -9.17 19.12 -1.60
N ASP A 106 -9.63 20.26 -2.11
CA ASP A 106 -10.16 21.34 -1.27
C ASP A 106 -11.45 20.91 -0.53
N THR A 107 -12.21 19.93 -1.04
CA THR A 107 -13.36 19.38 -0.30
C THR A 107 -12.96 18.58 0.94
N LYS A 108 -11.71 18.11 1.01
CA LYS A 108 -11.14 17.37 2.15
C LYS A 108 -10.39 18.26 3.13
N ALA A 109 -10.06 19.49 2.72
CA ALA A 109 -9.24 20.41 3.50
C ALA A 109 -9.83 20.64 4.89
N SER A 110 -9.01 20.45 5.92
CA SER A 110 -9.48 20.47 7.31
C SER A 110 -8.39 20.94 8.27
N PRO A 111 -8.74 21.81 9.24
CA PRO A 111 -7.82 22.22 10.31
C PRO A 111 -7.47 21.09 11.29
N ASN A 112 -8.06 19.89 11.13
CA ASN A 112 -7.69 18.68 11.87
C ASN A 112 -7.16 17.58 10.93
N GLY A 113 -6.90 17.88 9.65
CA GLY A 113 -6.49 16.87 8.67
C GLY A 113 -5.23 16.10 9.05
N ALA A 114 -4.22 16.79 9.59
CA ALA A 114 -2.96 16.17 10.01
C ALA A 114 -3.14 15.32 11.27
N VAL A 115 -3.86 15.83 12.27
CA VAL A 115 -4.19 15.07 13.49
C VAL A 115 -4.97 13.80 13.16
N ASN A 116 -6.02 13.89 12.35
CA ASN A 116 -6.79 12.72 11.89
C ASN A 116 -5.91 11.68 11.18
N HIS A 117 -5.03 12.14 10.28
CA HIS A 117 -4.12 11.26 9.56
C HIS A 117 -3.13 10.56 10.51
N HIS A 118 -2.59 11.30 11.48
CA HIS A 118 -1.62 10.78 12.45
C HIS A 118 -2.25 9.77 13.41
N GLU A 119 -3.42 10.06 13.98
CA GLU A 119 -4.13 9.14 14.87
C GLU A 119 -4.44 7.80 14.19
N LEU A 120 -4.83 7.84 12.91
CA LEU A 120 -5.06 6.63 12.12
C LEU A 120 -3.76 5.92 11.72
N ALA A 121 -2.65 6.65 11.59
CA ALA A 121 -1.32 6.07 11.37
C ALA A 121 -0.85 5.30 12.61
N GLU A 122 -0.98 5.88 13.80
CA GLU A 122 -0.68 5.24 15.08
C GLU A 122 -1.57 3.99 15.28
N ALA A 123 -2.87 4.10 14.99
CA ALA A 123 -3.77 2.95 15.09
C ALA A 123 -3.37 1.79 14.16
N ALA A 124 -2.87 2.10 12.95
CA ALA A 124 -2.38 1.09 12.01
C ALA A 124 -1.05 0.46 12.47
N GLU A 125 -0.13 1.27 13.01
CA GLU A 125 1.12 0.83 13.64
C GLU A 125 0.84 -0.11 14.82
N ASP A 126 0.04 0.33 15.79
CA ASP A 126 -0.39 -0.44 16.96
C ASP A 126 -1.04 -1.76 16.52
N LYS A 127 -1.89 -1.73 15.49
CA LYS A 127 -2.52 -2.95 14.98
C LYS A 127 -1.50 -3.94 14.42
N LEU A 128 -0.51 -3.46 13.66
CA LEU A 128 0.54 -4.33 13.13
C LEU A 128 1.39 -4.90 14.26
N GLU A 129 1.73 -4.08 15.26
CA GLU A 129 2.43 -4.53 16.46
C GLU A 129 1.66 -5.64 17.18
N ASP A 130 0.37 -5.45 17.43
CA ASP A 130 -0.49 -6.41 18.10
C ASP A 130 -0.60 -7.74 17.34
N LEU A 131 -0.73 -7.68 16.01
CA LEU A 131 -0.80 -8.89 15.18
C LEU A 131 0.49 -9.72 15.30
N ILE A 132 1.65 -9.08 15.17
CA ILE A 132 2.94 -9.76 15.24
C ILE A 132 3.23 -10.23 16.67
N GLN A 133 2.94 -9.40 17.67
CA GLN A 133 3.17 -9.75 19.07
C GLN A 133 2.27 -10.91 19.51
N SER A 134 1.01 -10.95 19.06
CA SER A 134 0.11 -12.08 19.31
C SER A 134 0.67 -13.38 18.72
N ASP A 135 1.20 -13.33 17.51
CA ASP A 135 1.83 -14.49 16.87
C ASP A 135 3.13 -14.91 17.56
N LEU A 136 3.95 -13.96 17.98
CA LEU A 136 5.17 -14.22 18.76
C LEU A 136 4.85 -14.92 20.08
N THR A 137 3.86 -14.43 20.82
CA THR A 137 3.41 -15.04 22.07
C THR A 137 2.79 -16.42 21.84
N ALA A 138 2.02 -16.60 20.77
CA ALA A 138 1.49 -17.92 20.40
C ALA A 138 2.59 -18.93 20.03
N GLN A 139 3.77 -18.47 19.58
CA GLN A 139 4.96 -19.28 19.32
C GLN A 139 5.91 -19.39 20.52
N GLY A 140 5.53 -18.90 21.70
CA GLY A 140 6.28 -19.06 22.95
C GLY A 140 7.25 -17.92 23.28
N ASP A 141 7.08 -16.73 22.69
CA ASP A 141 7.85 -15.51 22.95
C ASP A 141 9.36 -15.59 22.65
N ASP A 142 9.79 -16.61 21.89
CA ASP A 142 11.17 -16.74 21.45
C ASP A 142 11.43 -15.93 20.17
N ARG A 143 11.98 -14.72 20.35
CA ARG A 143 12.34 -13.80 19.26
C ARG A 143 13.43 -14.36 18.33
N ASP A 144 14.28 -15.25 18.83
CA ASP A 144 15.35 -15.89 18.05
C ASP A 144 14.83 -17.07 17.24
N ALA A 145 13.74 -17.70 17.65
CA ALA A 145 13.05 -18.76 16.89
C ALA A 145 11.94 -18.23 15.97
N PHE A 146 11.36 -17.07 16.26
CA PHE A 146 10.27 -16.49 15.47
C PHE A 146 10.70 -16.20 14.03
N ARG A 147 9.89 -16.63 13.06
CA ARG A 147 10.17 -16.47 11.63
C ARG A 147 8.98 -15.88 10.88
N PHE A 148 9.31 -15.02 9.94
CA PHE A 148 8.41 -14.54 8.90
C PHE A 148 8.67 -15.31 7.62
N PHE A 149 7.59 -15.60 6.89
CA PHE A 149 7.64 -15.98 5.49
C PHE A 149 7.29 -14.75 4.64
N THR A 150 8.13 -14.43 3.65
CA THR A 150 7.86 -13.34 2.71
C THR A 150 7.50 -13.90 1.35
N ALA A 151 6.36 -13.46 0.79
CA ALA A 151 6.01 -13.72 -0.60
C ALA A 151 6.23 -12.44 -1.42
N PHE A 152 7.24 -12.45 -2.28
CA PHE A 152 7.54 -11.32 -3.16
C PHE A 152 6.64 -11.38 -4.39
N ALA A 153 6.24 -10.22 -4.90
CA ALA A 153 5.56 -10.14 -6.19
C ALA A 153 6.58 -9.93 -7.32
N TYR A 154 6.24 -9.13 -8.32
CA TYR A 154 7.14 -8.88 -9.45
C TYR A 154 8.36 -8.06 -9.01
N ASP A 155 8.12 -6.95 -8.33
CA ASP A 155 9.18 -6.14 -7.73
C ASP A 155 9.48 -6.68 -6.33
N ALA A 156 10.73 -7.08 -6.11
CA ALA A 156 11.19 -7.55 -4.80
C ALA A 156 11.77 -6.44 -3.93
N LEU A 157 12.17 -5.32 -4.55
CA LEU A 157 12.79 -4.16 -3.91
C LEU A 157 12.18 -2.88 -4.47
N ASP A 158 12.00 -1.87 -3.63
CA ASP A 158 11.74 -0.51 -4.08
C ASP A 158 13.04 0.28 -4.30
N PHE A 159 12.93 1.52 -4.76
CA PHE A 159 14.08 2.39 -5.03
C PHE A 159 14.83 2.85 -3.77
N TYR A 160 14.23 2.71 -2.59
CA TYR A 160 14.85 2.98 -1.30
C TYR A 160 15.57 1.73 -0.74
N GLY A 161 15.52 0.60 -1.44
CA GLY A 161 16.11 -0.66 -1.02
C GLY A 161 15.27 -1.43 -0.01
N ARG A 162 13.99 -1.10 0.16
CA ARG A 162 13.06 -1.85 1.00
C ARG A 162 12.54 -3.07 0.26
N LEU A 163 12.45 -4.20 0.96
CA LEU A 163 11.83 -5.41 0.45
C LEU A 163 10.33 -5.18 0.26
N LEU A 164 9.81 -5.47 -0.94
CA LEU A 164 8.40 -5.38 -1.27
C LEU A 164 7.76 -6.76 -1.22
N CYS A 165 6.91 -7.03 -0.22
CA CYS A 165 6.32 -8.35 -0.08
C CYS A 165 4.97 -8.37 0.65
N TYR A 166 4.35 -9.54 0.58
CA TYR A 166 3.32 -9.96 1.52
C TYR A 166 4.03 -10.69 2.67
N LEU A 167 3.90 -10.16 3.87
CA LEU A 167 4.56 -10.69 5.06
C LEU A 167 3.61 -11.64 5.78
N HIS A 168 4.06 -12.86 6.04
CA HIS A 168 3.29 -13.89 6.74
C HIS A 168 4.06 -14.36 7.98
N LEU A 169 3.33 -14.88 8.95
CA LEU A 169 3.90 -15.80 9.93
C LEU A 169 4.45 -17.03 9.20
N ASP A 170 5.66 -17.48 9.53
CA ASP A 170 6.15 -18.76 8.99
C ASP A 170 5.40 -19.91 9.64
N GLN A 171 4.60 -20.59 8.82
CA GLN A 171 3.74 -21.71 9.22
C GLN A 171 3.98 -22.93 8.30
N ALA A 172 5.24 -23.25 8.00
CA ALA A 172 5.61 -24.34 7.10
C ALA A 172 4.94 -25.70 7.43
N GLY A 173 4.70 -25.98 8.72
CA GLY A 173 4.04 -27.21 9.20
C GLY A 173 2.51 -27.19 9.21
N VAL A 174 1.88 -26.05 8.87
CA VAL A 174 0.41 -25.89 8.86
C VAL A 174 -0.12 -26.10 7.44
N ALA A 175 -1.24 -26.82 7.32
CA ALA A 175 -1.89 -27.06 6.04
C ALA A 175 -2.33 -25.72 5.39
N PRO A 176 -2.23 -25.56 4.05
CA PRO A 176 -2.50 -24.27 3.40
C PRO A 176 -3.85 -23.63 3.72
N ALA A 177 -4.91 -24.43 3.91
CA ALA A 177 -6.25 -23.93 4.24
C ALA A 177 -6.37 -23.37 5.66
N ASP A 178 -5.47 -23.77 6.57
CA ASP A 178 -5.47 -23.38 7.98
C ASP A 178 -4.41 -22.32 8.30
N ARG A 179 -3.64 -21.88 7.29
CA ARG A 179 -2.64 -20.81 7.45
C ARG A 179 -3.33 -19.47 7.66
N LYS A 180 -2.75 -18.64 8.53
CA LYS A 180 -3.21 -17.27 8.71
C LYS A 180 -2.99 -16.46 7.42
N PRO A 181 -3.88 -15.51 7.09
CA PRO A 181 -3.64 -14.53 6.04
C PRO A 181 -2.34 -13.74 6.29
N SER A 182 -1.81 -13.07 5.25
CA SER A 182 -0.67 -12.17 5.47
C SER A 182 -1.03 -11.04 6.43
N TYR A 183 -0.04 -10.41 7.06
CA TYR A 183 -0.28 -9.20 7.84
C TYR A 183 -0.87 -8.08 6.97
N ASN A 184 -0.51 -8.02 5.68
CA ASN A 184 -1.13 -7.12 4.71
C ASN A 184 -2.65 -7.36 4.59
N GLU A 185 -3.07 -8.61 4.39
CA GLU A 185 -4.48 -9.00 4.26
C GLU A 185 -5.24 -8.76 5.58
N GLN A 186 -4.58 -8.96 6.73
CA GLN A 186 -5.17 -8.71 8.05
C GLN A 186 -5.38 -7.21 8.33
N LEU A 187 -4.47 -6.33 7.89
CA LEU A 187 -4.62 -4.87 8.01
C LEU A 187 -5.73 -4.31 7.10
N LEU A 188 -5.88 -4.86 5.89
CA LEU A 188 -7.05 -4.55 5.05
C LEU A 188 -8.35 -4.98 5.72
N ALA A 189 -8.37 -6.17 6.33
CA ALA A 189 -9.55 -6.69 7.02
C ALA A 189 -9.94 -5.86 8.26
N SER A 190 -8.96 -5.26 8.94
CA SER A 190 -9.24 -4.37 10.08
C SER A 190 -9.68 -2.97 9.66
N GLY A 191 -9.63 -2.64 8.37
CA GLY A 191 -9.91 -1.29 7.87
C GLY A 191 -8.88 -0.25 8.31
N LEU A 192 -7.65 -0.65 8.67
CA LEU A 192 -6.59 0.30 9.08
C LEU A 192 -5.56 0.57 7.98
N ALA A 193 -5.72 -0.06 6.83
CA ALA A 193 -4.93 0.22 5.64
C ALA A 193 -5.84 0.48 4.44
N SER A 194 -5.51 1.49 3.63
CA SER A 194 -6.14 1.67 2.33
C SER A 194 -5.62 0.61 1.36
N PRO A 195 -6.47 0.07 0.47
CA PRO A 195 -5.98 -0.75 -0.63
C PRO A 195 -5.16 0.11 -1.60
N TYR A 196 -3.97 -0.38 -1.94
CA TYR A 196 -3.10 0.27 -2.93
C TYR A 196 -2.56 -0.77 -3.89
N PHE A 197 -3.48 -1.29 -4.70
CA PHE A 197 -3.20 -2.35 -5.66
C PHE A 197 -2.46 -1.77 -6.86
N ILE A 198 -1.16 -2.07 -6.97
CA ILE A 198 -0.31 -1.59 -8.07
C ILE A 198 0.05 -2.76 -8.97
N PHE A 199 -0.25 -2.65 -10.26
CA PHE A 199 0.24 -3.58 -11.28
C PHE A 199 1.77 -3.49 -11.42
N PRO A 200 2.50 -4.60 -11.59
CA PRO A 200 2.04 -6.01 -11.61
C PRO A 200 2.03 -6.71 -10.24
N ASN A 201 2.20 -5.97 -9.13
CA ASN A 201 2.38 -6.49 -7.76
C ASN A 201 1.07 -6.86 -7.01
N VAL A 202 0.02 -7.21 -7.74
CA VAL A 202 -1.31 -7.53 -7.16
C VAL A 202 -1.48 -8.99 -6.73
N ASP A 203 -0.53 -9.87 -7.06
CA ASP A 203 -0.55 -11.27 -6.67
C ASP A 203 0.88 -11.81 -6.56
N PRO A 204 1.38 -12.08 -5.33
CA PRO A 204 2.75 -12.56 -5.12
C PRO A 204 2.94 -14.03 -5.49
N PHE A 205 1.84 -14.77 -5.69
CA PHE A 205 1.87 -16.19 -6.05
C PHE A 205 1.72 -16.42 -7.55
N ARG A 206 1.71 -15.33 -8.35
CA ARG A 206 1.78 -15.44 -9.80
C ARG A 206 3.03 -16.21 -10.18
N ALA A 207 2.81 -17.35 -10.80
CA ALA A 207 3.86 -18.14 -11.42
C ALA A 207 4.55 -17.29 -12.51
N LYS A 208 5.84 -17.50 -12.79
CA LYS A 208 6.63 -16.84 -13.87
C LYS A 208 5.73 -16.26 -14.97
N GLY A 209 5.80 -14.94 -15.13
CA GLY A 209 5.26 -14.21 -16.25
C GLY A 209 6.06 -12.93 -16.40
N SER A 210 6.28 -12.50 -17.63
CA SER A 210 6.71 -11.12 -17.86
C SER A 210 5.57 -10.18 -17.46
N PRO A 211 5.82 -8.88 -17.20
CA PRO A 211 4.75 -7.91 -17.08
C PRO A 211 3.81 -7.95 -18.29
N VAL A 212 4.33 -8.28 -19.47
CA VAL A 212 3.57 -8.49 -20.70
C VAL A 212 2.50 -9.57 -20.54
N ASP A 213 2.86 -10.74 -20.01
CA ASP A 213 1.91 -11.84 -19.75
C ASP A 213 0.95 -11.52 -18.59
N ALA A 214 1.41 -10.68 -17.66
CA ALA A 214 0.67 -10.28 -16.48
C ALA A 214 -0.41 -9.24 -16.77
N ALA A 215 -0.23 -8.43 -17.82
CA ALA A 215 -1.17 -7.41 -18.23
C ALA A 215 -2.52 -8.00 -18.62
N PHE A 216 -3.55 -7.21 -18.36
CA PHE A 216 -4.92 -7.60 -18.58
C PHE A 216 -5.37 -7.06 -19.93
N ASP A 217 -5.94 -7.94 -20.76
CA ASP A 217 -6.63 -7.54 -21.97
C ASP A 217 -7.76 -6.57 -21.63
N ALA A 218 -7.96 -5.57 -22.49
CA ALA A 218 -9.07 -4.66 -22.33
C ALA A 218 -10.39 -5.40 -22.47
N GLY A 219 -11.19 -5.29 -21.43
CA GLY A 219 -12.45 -5.99 -21.29
C GLY A 219 -13.04 -5.67 -19.94
N SER A 220 -14.13 -6.33 -19.59
CA SER A 220 -14.78 -6.06 -18.31
C SER A 220 -13.80 -6.30 -17.16
N PRO A 221 -13.75 -5.43 -16.14
CA PRO A 221 -13.05 -5.68 -14.90
C PRO A 221 -13.35 -7.04 -14.26
N GLN A 222 -14.52 -7.63 -14.54
CA GLN A 222 -14.83 -9.01 -14.16
C GLN A 222 -13.84 -10.03 -14.73
N SER A 223 -13.36 -9.82 -15.96
CA SER A 223 -12.29 -10.63 -16.56
C SER A 223 -10.96 -10.49 -15.81
N ILE A 224 -10.59 -9.28 -15.38
CA ILE A 224 -9.40 -9.01 -14.55
C ILE A 224 -9.51 -9.80 -13.24
N LEU A 225 -10.63 -9.64 -12.55
CA LEU A 225 -10.87 -10.26 -11.25
C LEU A 225 -10.95 -11.78 -11.35
N SER A 226 -11.46 -12.31 -12.46
CA SER A 226 -11.47 -13.75 -12.76
C SER A 226 -10.04 -14.31 -12.83
N ARG A 227 -9.12 -13.56 -13.45
CA ARG A 227 -7.69 -13.89 -13.62
C ARG A 227 -6.82 -13.52 -12.41
N ALA A 228 -7.36 -12.75 -11.46
CA ALA A 228 -6.67 -12.29 -10.26
C ALA A 228 -7.53 -12.57 -9.00
N PRO A 229 -7.68 -13.85 -8.59
CA PRO A 229 -8.53 -14.22 -7.46
C PRO A 229 -8.09 -13.56 -6.15
N LYS A 230 -6.78 -13.37 -5.93
CA LYS A 230 -6.26 -12.68 -4.74
C LYS A 230 -6.66 -11.20 -4.68
N LEU A 231 -6.54 -10.48 -5.79
CA LEU A 231 -7.05 -9.11 -5.91
C LEU A 231 -8.56 -9.06 -5.60
N ARG A 232 -9.34 -9.99 -6.15
CA ARG A 232 -10.78 -10.08 -5.88
C ARG A 232 -11.10 -10.30 -4.41
N THR A 233 -10.39 -11.20 -3.74
CA THR A 233 -10.54 -11.44 -2.30
C THR A 233 -10.17 -10.20 -1.49
N ALA A 234 -9.04 -9.56 -1.78
CA ALA A 234 -8.60 -8.35 -1.09
C ALA A 234 -9.66 -7.23 -1.21
N ARG A 235 -10.26 -7.05 -2.39
CA ARG A 235 -11.37 -6.12 -2.60
C ARG A 235 -12.58 -6.41 -1.73
N GLN A 236 -12.99 -7.68 -1.68
CA GLN A 236 -14.14 -8.10 -0.87
C GLN A 236 -13.89 -7.87 0.62
N VAL A 237 -12.67 -8.11 1.08
CA VAL A 237 -12.25 -7.87 2.46
C VAL A 237 -12.32 -6.37 2.79
N VAL A 238 -11.77 -5.50 1.94
CA VAL A 238 -11.84 -4.05 2.17
C VAL A 238 -13.26 -3.54 2.10
N LYS A 239 -14.05 -4.00 1.13
CA LYS A 239 -15.47 -3.67 1.04
C LYS A 239 -16.21 -4.06 2.32
N ALA A 240 -15.94 -5.24 2.88
CA ALA A 240 -16.54 -5.67 4.14
C ALA A 240 -16.11 -4.78 5.32
N ALA A 241 -14.84 -4.38 5.39
CA ALA A 241 -14.35 -3.45 6.41
C ALA A 241 -15.00 -2.06 6.30
N ARG A 242 -15.19 -1.57 5.07
CA ARG A 242 -15.90 -0.31 4.78
C ARG A 242 -17.38 -0.39 5.13
N ASP A 243 -18.07 -1.46 4.72
CA ASP A 243 -19.49 -1.67 5.03
C ASP A 243 -19.72 -1.85 6.55
N ALA A 244 -18.68 -2.28 7.29
CA ALA A 244 -18.67 -2.37 8.75
C ALA A 244 -18.10 -1.12 9.45
N GLU A 245 -17.80 -0.06 8.70
CA GLU A 245 -17.32 1.23 9.23
C GLU A 245 -16.07 1.12 10.12
N LEU A 246 -15.14 0.23 9.75
CA LEU A 246 -13.93 -0.04 10.54
C LEU A 246 -12.78 0.93 10.21
N GLY A 247 -12.00 1.29 11.22
CA GLY A 247 -10.75 2.05 11.09
C GLY A 247 -10.91 3.31 10.25
N ILE A 248 -10.18 3.40 9.14
CA ILE A 248 -10.17 4.53 8.21
C ILE A 248 -11.53 4.80 7.56
N PHE A 249 -12.48 3.86 7.64
CA PHE A 249 -13.84 3.97 7.11
C PHE A 249 -14.87 4.39 8.17
N ASN A 250 -14.48 4.55 9.43
CA ASN A 250 -15.38 4.92 10.51
C ASN A 250 -15.90 6.35 10.33
N PRO A 251 -17.22 6.61 10.22
CA PRO A 251 -17.77 7.96 10.05
C PRO A 251 -17.38 8.95 11.15
N GLY A 252 -17.09 8.47 12.36
CA GLY A 252 -16.64 9.29 13.49
C GLY A 252 -15.15 9.67 13.45
N SER A 253 -14.35 8.98 12.63
CA SER A 253 -12.93 9.27 12.40
C SER A 253 -12.51 8.82 10.99
N LEU A 254 -13.23 9.31 9.98
CA LEU A 254 -12.98 8.94 8.59
C LEU A 254 -11.62 9.48 8.16
N LEU A 255 -10.82 8.69 7.46
CA LEU A 255 -9.57 9.17 6.90
C LEU A 255 -9.86 10.26 5.85
N LEU A 256 -9.38 11.48 6.11
CA LEU A 256 -9.60 12.61 5.21
C LEU A 256 -8.67 12.58 4.00
N PHE A 257 -7.38 12.30 4.22
CA PHE A 257 -6.37 12.24 3.19
C PHE A 257 -5.74 10.86 3.12
N GLU A 258 -5.75 10.23 1.95
CA GLU A 258 -5.03 8.98 1.72
C GLU A 258 -3.51 9.24 1.79
N ALA A 259 -2.74 8.22 2.18
CA ALA A 259 -1.30 8.36 2.36
C ALA A 259 -0.60 8.90 1.11
N PHE A 260 -0.92 8.37 -0.08
CA PHE A 260 -0.35 8.89 -1.33
C PHE A 260 -0.78 10.34 -1.63
N GLU A 261 -1.94 10.81 -1.15
CA GLU A 261 -2.39 12.20 -1.29
C GLU A 261 -1.49 13.13 -0.46
N LEU A 262 -1.24 12.79 0.81
CA LEU A 262 -0.29 13.51 1.64
C LEU A 262 1.09 13.58 0.96
N ARG A 263 1.59 12.48 0.40
CA ARG A 263 2.91 12.46 -0.26
C ARG A 263 2.99 13.42 -1.44
N TYR A 264 1.98 13.42 -2.30
CA TYR A 264 2.03 14.20 -3.53
C TYR A 264 1.82 15.69 -3.25
N LEU A 265 1.03 16.02 -2.22
CA LEU A 265 0.86 17.38 -1.72
C LEU A 265 2.16 17.90 -1.10
N ALA A 266 2.75 17.12 -0.20
CA ALA A 266 3.98 17.52 0.49
C ALA A 266 5.17 17.65 -0.48
N ARG A 267 5.22 16.85 -1.55
CA ARG A 267 6.26 16.94 -2.58
C ARG A 267 5.95 17.95 -3.69
N HIS A 268 4.77 18.57 -3.66
CA HIS A 268 4.25 19.40 -4.76
C HIS A 268 4.43 18.73 -6.13
N THR A 269 4.12 17.44 -6.22
CA THR A 269 4.29 16.64 -7.44
C THR A 269 3.00 15.91 -7.72
N PRO A 270 2.30 16.10 -8.85
CA PRO A 270 1.01 15.45 -9.09
C PRO A 270 1.12 13.91 -9.12
N PRO A 271 0.02 13.19 -8.82
CA PRO A 271 0.00 11.74 -8.97
C PRO A 271 0.34 11.35 -10.42
N SER A 272 1.06 10.24 -10.58
CA SER A 272 1.61 9.80 -11.88
C SER A 272 1.15 8.41 -12.32
N ARG A 273 0.50 7.65 -11.43
CA ARG A 273 -0.01 6.31 -11.73
C ARG A 273 -1.42 6.42 -12.30
N TRP A 274 -1.62 5.79 -13.45
CA TRP A 274 -2.93 5.69 -14.07
C TRP A 274 -3.81 4.70 -13.31
N VAL A 275 -5.13 4.72 -13.52
CA VAL A 275 -6.06 3.90 -12.73
C VAL A 275 -7.05 3.16 -13.62
N ILE A 276 -7.25 1.87 -13.34
CA ILE A 276 -8.36 1.10 -13.87
C ILE A 276 -9.46 1.05 -12.79
N ASP A 277 -10.69 1.36 -13.18
CA ASP A 277 -11.88 1.13 -12.35
C ASP A 277 -12.26 -0.36 -12.38
N LEU A 278 -12.15 -1.02 -11.23
CA LEU A 278 -12.49 -2.44 -11.07
C LEU A 278 -13.98 -2.69 -10.80
N SER A 279 -14.79 -1.64 -10.72
CA SER A 279 -16.24 -1.69 -10.53
C SER A 279 -17.03 -1.43 -11.83
N GLY A 280 -16.45 -0.67 -12.75
CA GLY A 280 -17.03 -0.30 -14.04
C GLY A 280 -16.95 -1.39 -15.12
N ASP A 281 -17.24 -0.99 -16.36
CA ASP A 281 -17.05 -1.81 -17.59
C ASP A 281 -16.58 -0.94 -18.76
N ASP A 282 -15.97 0.21 -18.46
CA ASP A 282 -15.29 0.99 -19.48
C ASP A 282 -13.86 0.46 -19.67
N ARG A 283 -13.35 0.58 -20.90
CA ARG A 283 -11.99 0.16 -21.24
C ARG A 283 -11.02 1.31 -21.04
N VAL A 284 -11.28 2.13 -20.01
CA VAL A 284 -10.56 3.39 -19.80
C VAL A 284 -9.48 3.18 -18.75
N LEU A 285 -8.28 3.61 -19.10
CA LEU A 285 -7.21 3.82 -18.16
C LEU A 285 -7.29 5.29 -17.74
N TYR A 286 -7.82 5.56 -16.55
CA TYR A 286 -8.06 6.91 -16.04
C TYR A 286 -6.74 7.65 -15.80
N HIS A 287 -6.74 8.93 -16.16
CA HIS A 287 -5.61 9.81 -15.96
C HIS A 287 -5.25 9.87 -14.46
N PRO A 288 -3.97 9.94 -14.08
CA PRO A 288 -3.57 9.91 -12.66
C PRO A 288 -4.23 10.97 -11.79
N GLN A 289 -4.56 12.14 -12.35
CA GLN A 289 -5.21 13.23 -11.63
C GLN A 289 -6.75 13.13 -11.59
N THR A 290 -7.34 12.04 -12.08
CA THR A 290 -8.80 11.81 -12.05
C THR A 290 -9.18 10.57 -11.24
N TYR A 291 -8.26 10.01 -10.43
CA TYR A 291 -8.50 8.80 -9.63
C TYR A 291 -9.72 8.90 -8.70
N PHE A 292 -10.02 10.12 -8.23
CA PHE A 292 -11.14 10.39 -7.31
C PHE A 292 -12.51 10.15 -7.94
N GLN A 293 -12.58 10.01 -9.27
CA GLN A 293 -13.81 9.61 -9.97
C GLN A 293 -14.21 8.17 -9.64
N ILE A 294 -13.27 7.35 -9.16
CA ILE A 294 -13.52 6.00 -8.65
C ILE A 294 -13.65 6.13 -7.13
N PRO A 295 -14.88 6.17 -6.56
CA PRO A 295 -15.09 6.62 -5.20
C PRO A 295 -14.52 5.67 -4.16
N ASN A 296 -14.63 4.35 -4.39
CA ASN A 296 -14.14 3.37 -3.43
C ASN A 296 -12.68 3.02 -3.74
N PRO A 297 -11.77 3.07 -2.75
CA PRO A 297 -10.37 2.78 -2.98
C PRO A 297 -10.14 1.31 -3.36
N GLU A 298 -10.98 0.37 -2.89
CA GLU A 298 -10.90 -1.04 -3.30
C GLU A 298 -11.22 -1.27 -4.79
N ASP A 299 -11.78 -0.28 -5.47
CA ASP A 299 -12.09 -0.38 -6.89
C ASP A 299 -10.96 0.18 -7.77
N ARG A 300 -9.85 0.63 -7.19
CA ARG A 300 -8.73 1.24 -7.93
C ARG A 300 -7.59 0.25 -8.16
N LEU A 301 -7.28 -0.04 -9.42
CA LEU A 301 -6.04 -0.71 -9.82
C LEU A 301 -5.07 0.29 -10.46
N TRP A 302 -3.98 0.57 -9.77
CA TRP A 302 -2.97 1.52 -10.20
C TRP A 302 -2.02 0.88 -11.22
N VAL A 303 -1.77 1.60 -12.31
CA VAL A 303 -0.86 1.23 -13.39
C VAL A 303 0.26 2.27 -13.47
N PRO A 304 1.50 1.91 -13.11
CA PRO A 304 2.66 2.79 -13.32
C PRO A 304 2.82 3.21 -14.78
N ALA A 305 3.30 4.44 -15.00
CA ALA A 305 3.36 5.05 -16.33
C ALA A 305 4.17 4.21 -17.34
N GLU A 306 5.21 3.53 -16.88
CA GLU A 306 6.06 2.65 -17.67
C GLU A 306 5.31 1.41 -18.22
N PHE A 307 4.19 1.02 -17.61
CA PHE A 307 3.35 -0.08 -18.08
C PHE A 307 2.18 0.37 -18.95
N VAL A 308 1.90 1.67 -19.06
CA VAL A 308 0.78 2.20 -19.85
C VAL A 308 0.79 1.70 -21.31
N PRO A 309 1.92 1.70 -22.05
CA PRO A 309 1.94 1.23 -23.44
C PRO A 309 1.53 -0.24 -23.61
N LEU A 310 1.75 -1.04 -22.57
CA LEU A 310 1.34 -2.44 -22.56
C LEU A 310 -0.18 -2.58 -22.45
N PHE A 311 -0.84 -1.74 -21.64
CA PHE A 311 -2.29 -1.71 -21.55
C PHE A 311 -2.93 -1.14 -22.83
N GLU A 312 -2.36 -0.11 -23.44
CA GLU A 312 -2.83 0.37 -24.76
C GLU A 312 -2.77 -0.73 -25.83
N THR A 313 -1.66 -1.49 -25.88
CA THR A 313 -1.53 -2.64 -26.78
C THR A 313 -2.55 -3.74 -26.48
N ALA A 314 -2.90 -3.91 -25.21
CA ALA A 314 -3.94 -4.83 -24.75
C ALA A 314 -5.38 -4.30 -25.01
N GLY A 315 -5.52 -3.10 -25.60
CA GLY A 315 -6.78 -2.52 -26.06
C GLY A 315 -7.42 -1.49 -25.14
N TRP A 316 -6.70 -1.00 -24.12
CA TRP A 316 -7.18 0.03 -23.20
C TRP A 316 -7.08 1.41 -23.85
N PHE A 317 -8.03 2.29 -23.56
CA PHE A 317 -8.03 3.67 -24.00
C PHE A 317 -7.54 4.58 -22.88
N LEU A 318 -6.62 5.48 -23.18
CA LEU A 318 -6.24 6.51 -22.22
C LEU A 318 -7.40 7.47 -21.98
N GLY A 319 -7.77 7.62 -20.72
CA GLY A 319 -8.66 8.68 -20.27
C GLY A 319 -8.10 10.03 -20.65
N ALA A 320 -8.99 10.97 -20.99
CA ALA A 320 -8.56 12.29 -21.44
C ALA A 320 -7.67 12.96 -20.39
N THR A 321 -6.55 13.52 -20.83
CA THR A 321 -5.78 14.46 -20.02
C THR A 321 -6.69 15.64 -19.67
N PRO A 322 -6.81 16.03 -18.38
CA PRO A 322 -7.54 17.23 -18.01
C PRO A 322 -7.02 18.42 -18.82
N ASN A 323 -7.91 19.13 -19.52
CA ASN A 323 -7.53 20.31 -20.31
C ASN A 323 -7.53 21.60 -19.46
N ASP A 324 -7.85 21.47 -18.18
CA ASP A 324 -8.12 22.52 -17.20
C ASP A 324 -7.05 22.52 -16.10
N TYR A 325 -5.77 22.65 -16.47
CA TYR A 325 -4.72 22.90 -15.48
C TYR A 325 -4.86 24.30 -14.87
N ALA A 326 -4.61 24.39 -13.56
CA ALA A 326 -4.56 25.64 -12.82
C ALA A 326 -3.25 26.41 -13.09
#